data_AF-A0A969W125-F1
#
_entry.id   AF-A0A969W125-F1
#
_cell.length_a   1.000
_cell.length_b   1.000
_cell.length_c   1.000
_cell.angle_alpha   90.00
_cell.angle_beta   90.00
_cell.angle_gamma   90.00
#
_symmetry.space_group_name_H-M   'P 1'
#
loop_
_entity.id
_entity.type
_entity.pdbx_description
1 polymer ?
#
loop_
_entity_poly.entity_id
_entity_poly.type
_entity_poly.pdbx_seq_one_letter_code
_entity_poly.pdbx_strand_id
1 'polypeptide(L)'
;MIYATGGNHRARRLFRAIKQHCPDAISEAWLRSLTNLPEPWEFYLIDRAIKESKIDSEKAKALVVTSVQEVLYTLIDRGSLVTTRKATKQPLQPLVLLSVDQVVQHAYDAKTKWQVAGLGHIQNMMPGFSFDFAPFLALPDQLKLMVDAGAITPPTYKVLVSLLNGQNTLWDLSFKMQRSMIAVMRSLLPLIIDGIVELKEIPDLAYPPTQQTVGAVQPSANKGLVACIDDSPQIGEEMSHILTKLGYEVINIIDPLQG
;
A
#
# COMPACT_ATOMS: atom_id res chain seq x y z
N MET A 1 -7.05 18.25 16.06
CA MET A 1 -7.31 17.09 15.16
C MET A 1 -6.77 15.84 15.83
N ILE A 2 -7.53 14.74 15.80
CA ILE A 2 -7.22 13.51 16.55
C ILE A 2 -6.47 12.49 15.68
N TYR A 3 -6.91 12.31 14.44
CA TYR A 3 -6.26 11.47 13.42
C TYR A 3 -6.77 11.86 12.03
N ALA A 4 -6.05 11.51 10.96
CA ALA A 4 -6.52 11.62 9.58
C ALA A 4 -6.19 10.35 8.80
N THR A 5 -7.17 9.85 8.05
CA THR A 5 -7.00 8.75 7.09
C THR A 5 -7.62 9.14 5.76
N GLY A 6 -7.21 8.46 4.68
CA GLY A 6 -7.60 8.77 3.31
C GLY A 6 -6.62 8.21 2.28
N GLY A 7 -6.95 8.39 1.00
CA GLY A 7 -6.18 7.84 -0.13
C GLY A 7 -6.29 6.32 -0.25
N ASN A 8 -5.61 5.76 -1.25
CA ASN A 8 -5.69 4.33 -1.57
C ASN A 8 -4.76 3.47 -0.70
N HIS A 9 -3.78 4.08 0.00
CA HIS A 9 -2.68 3.38 0.65
C HIS A 9 -2.57 3.62 2.17
N ARG A 10 -3.67 3.34 2.89
CA ARG A 10 -3.76 3.52 4.36
C ARG A 10 -2.77 2.61 5.09
N ALA A 11 -2.69 1.34 4.71
CA ALA A 11 -1.84 0.36 5.37
C ALA A 11 -0.36 0.60 5.11
N ARG A 12 0.02 0.84 3.83
CA ARG A 12 1.39 1.24 3.49
C ARG A 12 1.85 2.47 4.27
N ARG A 13 1.00 3.50 4.37
CA ARG A 13 1.29 4.73 5.11
C ARG A 13 1.60 4.46 6.58
N LEU A 14 0.72 3.75 7.28
CA LEU A 14 0.94 3.47 8.68
C LEU A 14 2.19 2.62 8.88
N PHE A 15 2.43 1.62 8.04
CA PHE A 15 3.60 0.76 8.16
C PHE A 15 4.92 1.48 7.86
N ARG A 16 4.92 2.43 6.92
CA ARG A 16 6.06 3.36 6.75
C ARG A 16 6.31 4.16 8.02
N ALA A 17 5.26 4.77 8.59
CA ALA A 17 5.39 5.56 9.81
C ALA A 17 5.91 4.72 10.99
N ILE A 18 5.43 3.48 11.15
CA ILE A 18 5.91 2.53 12.16
C ILE A 18 7.39 2.22 11.96
N LYS A 19 7.79 1.86 10.74
CA LYS A 19 9.21 1.58 10.44
C LYS A 19 10.11 2.80 10.63
N GLN A 20 9.58 4.01 10.44
CA GLN A 20 10.32 5.24 10.61
C GLN A 20 10.55 5.61 12.09
N HIS A 21 9.53 5.49 12.92
CA HIS A 21 9.55 6.05 14.27
C HIS A 21 9.66 5.02 15.39
N CYS A 22 9.28 3.77 15.12
CA CYS A 22 9.23 2.72 16.14
C CYS A 22 9.41 1.29 15.57
N PRO A 23 10.47 1.03 14.77
CA PRO A 23 10.66 -0.24 14.06
C PRO A 23 10.74 -1.46 15.00
N ASP A 24 11.32 -1.29 16.19
CA ASP A 24 11.52 -2.39 17.15
C ASP A 24 10.34 -2.59 18.11
N ALA A 25 9.48 -1.57 18.24
CA ALA A 25 8.39 -1.55 19.22
C ALA A 25 7.16 -2.34 18.75
N ILE A 26 6.89 -2.30 17.44
CA ILE A 26 5.69 -2.86 16.82
C ILE A 26 6.15 -3.99 15.90
N SER A 27 6.10 -5.22 16.40
CA SER A 27 6.49 -6.40 15.64
C SER A 27 5.40 -6.85 14.67
N GLU A 28 5.80 -7.55 13.61
CA GLU A 28 4.86 -8.14 12.65
C GLU A 28 3.91 -9.16 13.32
N ALA A 29 4.43 -9.94 14.28
CA ALA A 29 3.62 -10.88 15.05
C ALA A 29 2.52 -10.16 15.85
N TRP A 30 2.84 -8.99 16.44
CA TRP A 30 1.85 -8.18 17.14
C TRP A 30 0.84 -7.57 16.16
N LEU A 31 1.28 -7.03 15.03
CA LEU A 31 0.36 -6.51 13.99
C LEU A 31 -0.64 -7.57 13.51
N ARG A 32 -0.20 -8.82 13.36
CA ARG A 32 -1.04 -9.95 12.94
C ARG A 32 -2.01 -10.41 14.02
N SER A 33 -1.71 -10.19 15.31
CA SER A 33 -2.62 -10.55 16.40
C SER A 33 -3.81 -9.60 16.52
N LEU A 34 -3.66 -8.38 15.99
CA LEU A 34 -4.72 -7.38 15.94
C LEU A 34 -5.76 -7.73 14.88
N THR A 35 -6.86 -8.31 15.33
CA THR A 35 -7.98 -8.71 14.49
C THR A 35 -9.23 -7.91 14.84
N ASN A 36 -10.11 -7.72 13.85
CA ASN A 36 -11.41 -7.06 14.03
C ASN A 36 -11.35 -5.63 14.62
N LEU A 37 -10.32 -4.86 14.25
CA LEU A 37 -10.22 -3.45 14.65
C LEU A 37 -11.37 -2.63 14.01
N PRO A 38 -12.10 -1.81 14.79
CA PRO A 38 -13.13 -0.94 14.25
C PRO A 38 -12.53 0.20 13.42
N GLU A 39 -13.30 0.76 12.49
CA GLU A 39 -12.87 1.93 11.70
C GLU A 39 -12.93 3.24 12.52
N PRO A 40 -11.92 4.13 12.45
CA PRO A 40 -10.66 4.00 11.70
C PRO A 40 -9.64 3.08 12.40
N TRP A 41 -9.27 1.96 11.77
CA TRP A 41 -8.49 0.90 12.41
C TRP A 41 -7.08 1.35 12.83
N GLU A 42 -6.47 2.31 12.11
CA GLU A 42 -5.15 2.84 12.43
C GLU A 42 -5.15 3.52 13.79
N PHE A 43 -6.22 4.24 14.11
CA PHE A 43 -6.38 4.93 15.38
C PHE A 43 -6.41 3.92 16.53
N TYR A 44 -7.22 2.87 16.41
CA TYR A 44 -7.35 1.84 17.44
C TYR A 44 -6.07 1.00 17.59
N LEU A 45 -5.32 0.82 16.50
CA LEU A 45 -4.00 0.20 16.55
C LEU A 45 -3.03 1.05 17.39
N ILE A 46 -2.95 2.35 17.14
CA ILE A 46 -2.06 3.26 17.88
C ILE A 46 -2.50 3.36 19.35
N ASP A 47 -3.80 3.47 19.62
CA ASP A 47 -4.36 3.46 20.98
C ASP A 47 -3.94 2.21 21.76
N ARG A 48 -4.06 1.04 21.12
CA ARG A 48 -3.68 -0.23 21.73
C ARG A 48 -2.17 -0.33 21.95
N ALA A 49 -1.36 0.15 21.01
CA ALA A 49 0.09 0.19 21.17
C ALA A 49 0.51 1.03 22.39
N ILE A 50 -0.18 2.15 22.66
CA ILE A 50 0.06 2.97 23.86
C ILE A 50 -0.37 2.21 25.12
N LYS A 51 -1.58 1.64 25.14
CA LYS A 51 -2.12 0.90 26.30
C LYS A 51 -1.29 -0.32 26.68
N GLU A 52 -0.68 -0.98 25.69
CA GLU A 52 0.23 -2.12 25.89
C GLU A 52 1.70 -1.70 26.10
N SER A 53 1.96 -0.40 26.29
CA SER A 53 3.31 0.16 26.50
C SER A 53 4.33 -0.19 25.41
N LYS A 54 3.86 -0.45 24.18
CA LYS A 54 4.72 -0.68 23.02
C LYS A 54 5.34 0.63 22.55
N ILE A 55 4.55 1.70 22.56
CA ILE A 55 4.99 3.05 22.19
C ILE A 55 4.56 4.05 23.27
N ASP A 56 5.33 5.12 23.40
CA ASP A 56 4.97 6.28 24.22
C ASP A 56 4.16 7.31 23.42
N SER A 57 3.76 8.39 24.10
CA SER A 57 3.00 9.50 23.49
C SER A 57 3.78 10.22 22.39
N GLU A 58 5.12 10.29 22.49
CA GLU A 58 5.97 10.95 21.49
C GLU A 58 5.98 10.17 20.17
N LYS A 59 6.22 8.86 20.24
CA LYS A 59 6.15 7.95 19.09
C LYS A 59 4.75 7.92 18.50
N ALA A 60 3.72 7.85 19.34
CA ALA A 60 2.33 7.92 18.87
C ALA A 60 2.07 9.23 18.10
N LYS A 61 2.56 10.36 18.63
CA LYS A 61 2.46 11.67 17.96
C LYS A 61 3.16 11.65 16.61
N ALA A 62 4.36 11.10 16.55
CA ALA A 62 5.12 10.97 15.31
C ALA A 62 4.37 10.14 14.25
N LEU A 63 3.79 8.99 14.64
CA LEU A 63 2.97 8.15 13.73
C LEU A 63 1.78 8.90 13.16
N VAL A 64 1.05 9.62 14.02
CA VAL A 64 -0.12 10.38 13.59
C VAL A 64 0.28 11.56 12.70
N VAL A 65 1.33 12.32 13.07
CA VAL A 65 1.80 13.46 12.27
C VAL A 65 2.25 13.02 10.89
N THR A 66 3.08 11.97 10.78
CA THR A 66 3.51 11.44 9.47
C THR A 66 2.33 10.98 8.64
N SER A 67 1.36 10.27 9.24
CA SER A 67 0.18 9.82 8.53
C SER A 67 -0.66 10.99 8.00
N VAL A 68 -0.89 12.00 8.84
CA VAL A 68 -1.66 13.18 8.45
C VAL A 68 -0.94 13.97 7.36
N GLN A 69 0.38 14.15 7.48
CA GLN A 69 1.16 14.92 6.50
C GLN A 69 1.06 14.31 5.11
N GLU A 70 1.20 12.99 4.96
CA GLU A 70 1.00 12.32 3.66
C GLU A 70 -0.42 12.54 3.11
N VAL A 71 -1.46 12.41 3.96
CA VAL A 71 -2.85 12.65 3.56
C VAL A 71 -3.03 14.09 3.08
N LEU A 72 -2.61 15.08 3.86
CA LEU A 72 -2.75 16.48 3.50
C LEU A 72 -1.96 16.82 2.24
N TYR A 73 -0.78 16.23 2.04
CA TYR A 73 0.01 16.44 0.83
C TYR A 73 -0.74 16.04 -0.45
N THR A 74 -1.54 14.97 -0.38
CA THR A 74 -2.39 14.51 -1.51
C THR A 74 -3.67 15.33 -1.70
N LEU A 75 -4.09 16.07 -0.67
CA LEU A 75 -5.35 16.81 -0.65
C LEU A 75 -5.19 18.31 -0.95
N ILE A 76 -4.01 18.89 -0.71
CA ILE A 76 -3.82 20.36 -0.69
C ILE A 76 -4.14 21.06 -2.02
N ASP A 77 -4.03 20.33 -3.13
CA ASP A 77 -4.35 20.85 -4.48
C ASP A 77 -5.80 20.57 -4.90
N ARG A 78 -6.59 19.85 -4.09
CA ARG A 78 -7.99 19.56 -4.39
C ARG A 78 -8.84 20.77 -4.00
N GLY A 79 -9.22 21.56 -5.00
CA GLY A 79 -9.82 22.88 -4.81
C GLY A 79 -11.04 22.94 -3.87
N SER A 80 -11.96 21.97 -3.95
CA SER A 80 -13.18 21.95 -3.12
C SER A 80 -13.25 20.72 -2.22
N LEU A 81 -13.33 20.96 -0.92
CA LEU A 81 -13.57 19.92 0.08
C LEU A 81 -15.06 19.84 0.41
N VAL A 82 -15.67 18.69 0.15
CA VAL A 82 -17.01 18.40 0.67
C VAL A 82 -16.86 17.84 2.08
N THR A 83 -17.34 18.59 3.07
CA THR A 83 -17.31 18.15 4.46
C THR A 83 -18.61 17.45 4.80
N THR A 84 -18.52 16.20 5.25
CA THR A 84 -19.65 15.43 5.79
C THR A 84 -19.37 15.05 7.24
N ARG A 85 -20.34 15.28 8.12
CA ARG A 85 -20.24 14.88 9.53
C ARG A 85 -20.97 13.56 9.72
N LYS A 86 -20.25 12.54 10.21
CA LYS A 86 -20.84 11.27 10.64
C LYS A 86 -20.78 11.17 12.16
N ALA A 87 -21.89 10.81 12.80
CA ALA A 87 -21.89 10.50 14.22
C ALA A 87 -21.18 9.16 14.43
N THR A 88 -20.20 9.14 15.33
CA THR A 88 -19.56 7.89 15.76
C THR A 88 -20.27 7.36 17.01
N LYS A 89 -20.49 6.04 17.05
CA LYS A 89 -21.06 5.37 18.24
C LYS A 89 -20.08 5.33 19.41
N GLN A 90 -18.78 5.44 19.15
CA GLN A 90 -17.74 5.45 20.16
C GLN A 90 -17.00 6.78 20.14
N PRO A 91 -16.95 7.53 21.26
CA PRO A 91 -16.18 8.75 21.34
C PRO A 91 -14.69 8.41 21.21
N LEU A 92 -14.03 9.00 20.21
CA LEU A 92 -12.58 8.90 20.07
C LEU A 92 -11.92 9.84 21.08
N GLN A 93 -11.20 9.28 22.05
CA GLN A 93 -10.41 10.10 22.97
C GLN A 93 -9.12 10.57 22.27
N PRO A 94 -8.67 11.82 22.45
CA PRO A 94 -7.43 12.27 21.85
C PRO A 94 -6.23 11.44 22.33
N LEU A 95 -5.59 10.70 21.43
CA LEU A 95 -4.34 9.96 21.76
C LEU A 95 -3.19 10.92 22.01
N VAL A 96 -3.14 11.98 21.21
CA VAL A 96 -2.09 12.99 21.20
C VAL A 96 -2.68 14.34 20.80
N LEU A 97 -2.14 15.41 21.37
CA LEU A 97 -2.50 16.77 20.97
C LEU A 97 -1.69 17.18 19.74
N LEU A 98 -2.39 17.40 18.62
CA LEU A 98 -1.82 17.95 17.39
C LEU A 98 -2.27 19.39 17.18
N SER A 99 -1.30 20.28 16.92
CA SER A 99 -1.60 21.60 16.37
C SER A 99 -2.00 21.42 14.90
N VAL A 100 -3.26 21.73 14.60
CA VAL A 100 -3.79 21.66 13.23
C VAL A 100 -3.02 22.63 12.34
N ASP A 101 -2.80 23.85 12.83
CA ASP A 101 -2.10 24.90 12.10
C ASP A 101 -0.69 24.45 11.71
N GLN A 102 0.08 23.87 12.64
CA GLN A 102 1.43 23.38 12.33
C GLN A 102 1.41 22.30 11.26
N VAL A 103 0.52 21.31 11.37
CA VAL A 103 0.48 20.19 10.42
C VAL A 103 0.03 20.63 9.03
N VAL A 104 -0.92 21.57 8.96
CA VAL A 104 -1.36 22.19 7.71
C VAL A 104 -0.26 23.06 7.10
N GLN A 105 0.42 23.90 7.89
CA GLN A 105 1.54 24.71 7.42
C GLN A 105 2.68 23.84 6.87
N HIS A 106 3.02 22.73 7.55
CA HIS A 106 4.00 21.78 7.04
C HIS A 106 3.64 21.20 5.67
N ALA A 107 2.36 20.91 5.43
CA ALA A 107 1.91 20.42 4.13
C ALA A 107 2.03 21.50 3.04
N TYR A 108 1.66 22.75 3.35
CA TYR A 108 1.86 23.90 2.46
C TYR A 108 3.33 24.12 2.15
N ASP A 109 4.20 24.14 3.16
CA ASP A 109 5.64 24.31 2.97
C ASP A 109 6.24 23.23 2.08
N ALA A 110 5.85 21.98 2.29
CA ALA A 110 6.31 20.86 1.48
C ALA A 110 5.82 21.00 0.02
N LYS A 111 4.62 21.56 -0.20
CA LYS A 111 4.09 21.81 -1.55
C LYS A 111 4.80 22.99 -2.23
N THR A 112 5.02 24.08 -1.50
CA THR A 112 5.81 25.23 -1.96
C THR A 112 7.21 24.79 -2.35
N LYS A 113 7.88 23.99 -1.52
CA LYS A 113 9.20 23.42 -1.83
C LYS A 113 9.18 22.59 -3.11
N TRP A 114 8.13 21.80 -3.31
CA TRP A 114 7.94 21.00 -4.53
C TRP A 114 7.79 21.88 -5.79
N GLN A 115 7.01 22.96 -5.70
CA GLN A 115 6.85 23.91 -6.80
C GLN A 115 8.15 24.67 -7.11
N VAL A 116 8.80 25.25 -6.09
CA VAL A 116 10.07 25.98 -6.21
C VAL A 116 11.20 25.06 -6.70
N ALA A 117 11.13 23.76 -6.40
CA ALA A 117 12.06 22.77 -6.93
C ALA A 117 11.91 22.51 -8.43
N GLY A 118 10.96 23.17 -9.11
CA GLY A 118 10.67 23.02 -10.53
C GLY A 118 9.78 21.83 -10.83
N LEU A 119 9.25 21.12 -9.84
CA LEU A 119 8.46 19.89 -10.03
C LEU A 119 6.94 20.15 -10.10
N GLY A 120 6.53 21.42 -10.03
CA GLY A 120 5.11 21.80 -10.13
C GLY A 120 4.44 21.40 -11.45
N HIS A 121 5.19 21.33 -12.55
CA HIS A 121 4.66 20.98 -13.87
C HIS A 121 4.39 19.49 -14.05
N ILE A 122 4.81 18.63 -13.11
CA ILE A 122 4.63 17.17 -13.22
C ILE A 122 3.16 16.78 -13.36
N GLN A 123 2.27 17.44 -12.63
CA GLN A 123 0.82 17.18 -12.72
C GLN A 123 0.25 17.54 -14.11
N ASN A 124 0.86 18.51 -14.79
CA ASN A 124 0.48 18.88 -16.16
C ASN A 124 1.06 17.91 -17.20
N MET A 125 2.31 17.46 -16.98
CA MET A 125 3.00 16.52 -17.87
C MET A 125 2.42 15.10 -17.78
N MET A 126 2.01 14.69 -16.58
CA MET A 126 1.42 13.38 -16.28
C MET A 126 0.08 13.57 -15.58
N PRO A 127 -1.02 13.75 -16.34
CA PRO A 127 -2.36 13.83 -15.77
C PRO A 127 -2.67 12.60 -14.90
N GLY A 128 -3.20 12.83 -13.70
CA GLY A 128 -3.45 11.76 -12.74
C GLY A 128 -2.23 11.29 -11.94
N PHE A 129 -1.08 11.99 -12.05
CA PHE A 129 0.10 11.71 -11.23
C PHE A 129 -0.26 11.64 -9.74
N SER A 130 0.19 10.57 -9.09
CA SER A 130 0.10 10.38 -7.66
C SER A 130 1.42 9.84 -7.09
N PHE A 131 1.76 10.28 -5.88
CA PHE A 131 2.87 9.71 -5.10
C PHE A 131 2.60 8.25 -4.66
N ASP A 132 1.36 7.79 -4.82
CA ASP A 132 0.96 6.40 -4.63
C ASP A 132 1.40 5.48 -5.78
N PHE A 133 1.91 6.01 -6.89
CA PHE A 133 2.40 5.16 -7.97
C PHE A 133 3.75 4.52 -7.65
N ALA A 134 3.96 3.31 -8.18
CA ALA A 134 5.19 2.56 -8.06
C ALA A 134 5.97 2.61 -9.38
N PRO A 135 7.23 3.09 -9.35
CA PRO A 135 8.07 3.07 -10.53
C PRO A 135 8.55 1.66 -10.85
N PHE A 136 8.60 1.32 -12.13
CA PHE A 136 9.17 0.09 -12.64
C PHE A 136 9.99 0.35 -13.91
N LEU A 137 10.99 -0.50 -14.17
CA LEU A 137 11.77 -0.43 -15.40
C LEU A 137 10.95 -0.97 -16.57
N ALA A 138 10.57 -0.09 -17.49
CA ALA A 138 9.91 -0.45 -18.74
C ALA A 138 10.93 -0.87 -19.80
N LEU A 139 12.09 -0.21 -19.85
CA LEU A 139 13.17 -0.48 -20.81
C LEU A 139 14.48 -0.86 -20.09
N PRO A 140 14.60 -2.09 -19.55
CA PRO A 140 15.78 -2.51 -18.80
C PRO A 140 17.07 -2.50 -19.63
N ASP A 141 16.97 -2.77 -20.95
CA ASP A 141 18.12 -2.75 -21.84
C ASP A 141 18.73 -1.35 -22.00
N GLN A 142 17.90 -0.30 -22.00
CA GLN A 142 18.40 1.08 -22.05
C GLN A 142 19.15 1.45 -20.78
N LEU A 143 18.66 1.03 -19.61
CA LEU A 143 19.37 1.24 -18.36
C LEU A 143 20.74 0.52 -18.37
N LYS A 144 20.83 -0.66 -18.99
CA LYS A 144 22.10 -1.38 -19.16
C LYS A 144 23.05 -0.63 -20.10
N LEU A 145 22.55 -0.09 -21.22
CA LEU A 145 23.36 0.75 -22.12
C LEU A 145 23.93 1.98 -21.41
N MET A 146 23.21 2.56 -20.44
CA MET A 146 23.75 3.66 -19.63
C MET A 146 24.94 3.22 -18.74
N VAL A 147 24.98 1.96 -18.30
CA VAL A 147 26.15 1.39 -17.60
C VAL A 147 27.31 1.26 -18.57
N ASP A 148 27.05 0.67 -19.74
CA ASP A 148 28.07 0.40 -20.77
C ASP A 148 28.68 1.71 -21.30
N ALA A 149 27.88 2.77 -21.40
CA ALA A 149 28.30 4.12 -21.78
C ALA A 149 28.97 4.90 -20.63
N GLY A 150 29.09 4.34 -19.42
CA GLY A 150 29.69 4.98 -18.26
C GLY A 150 28.86 6.11 -17.63
N ALA A 151 27.60 6.29 -18.03
CA ALA A 151 26.70 7.30 -17.47
C ALA A 151 26.24 6.94 -16.05
N ILE A 152 26.18 5.64 -15.73
CA ILE A 152 25.90 5.13 -14.38
C ILE A 152 26.88 4.02 -14.00
N THR A 153 27.15 3.89 -12.70
CA THR A 153 28.06 2.85 -12.20
C THR A 153 27.33 1.51 -12.01
N PRO A 154 28.03 0.35 -12.08
CA PRO A 154 27.40 -0.95 -11.81
C PRO A 154 26.73 -1.06 -10.43
N PRO A 155 27.27 -0.48 -9.33
CA PRO A 155 26.56 -0.37 -8.07
C PRO A 155 25.25 0.42 -8.17
N THR A 156 25.26 1.57 -8.86
CA THR A 156 24.06 2.39 -9.10
C THR A 156 23.00 1.60 -9.86
N TYR A 157 23.40 0.87 -10.90
CA TYR A 157 22.49 0.00 -11.66
C TYR A 157 21.80 -1.03 -10.77
N LYS A 158 22.56 -1.74 -9.92
CA LYS A 158 21.98 -2.74 -9.00
C LYS A 158 20.95 -2.12 -8.06
N VAL A 159 21.26 -0.95 -7.50
CA VAL A 159 20.32 -0.20 -6.64
C VAL A 159 19.07 0.17 -7.42
N LEU A 160 19.19 0.76 -8.62
CA LEU A 160 18.06 1.15 -9.46
C LEU A 160 17.16 -0.05 -9.80
N VAL A 161 17.72 -1.17 -10.24
CA VAL A 161 16.94 -2.39 -10.52
C VAL A 161 16.20 -2.89 -9.28
N SER A 162 16.83 -2.85 -8.10
CA SER A 162 16.18 -3.27 -6.86
C SER A 162 15.02 -2.36 -6.42
N LEU A 163 15.08 -1.07 -6.76
CA LEU A 163 14.08 -0.06 -6.36
C LEU A 163 12.95 0.04 -7.38
N LEU A 164 13.27 -0.07 -8.68
CA LEU A 164 12.38 0.13 -9.82
C LEU A 164 11.74 -1.19 -10.26
N ASN A 165 11.16 -1.90 -9.31
CA ASN A 165 10.53 -3.20 -9.51
C ASN A 165 8.99 -3.16 -9.50
N GLY A 166 8.41 -1.95 -9.38
CA GLY A 166 6.97 -1.77 -9.39
C GLY A 166 6.24 -2.30 -8.15
N GLN A 167 6.94 -2.52 -7.03
CA GLN A 167 6.34 -3.00 -5.76
C GLN A 167 6.27 -1.91 -4.68
N ASN A 168 7.07 -0.86 -4.83
CA ASN A 168 7.23 0.21 -3.86
C ASN A 168 6.73 1.52 -4.47
N THR A 169 5.84 2.21 -3.78
CA THR A 169 5.35 3.54 -4.18
C THR A 169 6.46 4.59 -4.10
N LEU A 170 6.27 5.78 -4.68
CA LEU A 170 7.20 6.90 -4.51
C LEU A 170 7.39 7.27 -3.03
N TRP A 171 6.35 7.14 -2.21
CA TRP A 171 6.45 7.28 -0.75
C TRP A 171 7.37 6.22 -0.14
N ASP A 172 7.22 4.95 -0.56
CA ASP A 172 8.06 3.85 -0.09
C ASP A 172 9.53 4.06 -0.50
N LEU A 173 9.78 4.57 -1.70
CA LEU A 173 11.15 4.90 -2.16
C LEU A 173 11.76 6.04 -1.36
N SER A 174 11.03 7.14 -1.14
CA SER A 174 11.50 8.25 -0.30
C SER A 174 11.93 7.76 1.08
N PHE A 175 11.12 6.90 1.69
CA PHE A 175 11.43 6.25 2.97
C PHE A 175 12.66 5.32 2.87
N LYS A 176 12.65 4.34 1.95
CA LYS A 176 13.73 3.35 1.81
C LYS A 176 15.09 3.97 1.49
N MET A 177 15.09 5.02 0.68
CA MET A 177 16.32 5.72 0.27
C MET A 177 16.78 6.77 1.29
N GLN A 178 15.95 7.09 2.30
CA GLN A 178 16.19 8.21 3.23
C GLN A 178 16.43 9.53 2.48
N ARG A 179 15.64 9.76 1.42
CA ARG A 179 15.72 10.96 0.56
C ARG A 179 14.37 11.66 0.54
N SER A 180 14.39 12.98 0.39
CA SER A 180 13.14 13.73 0.20
C SER A 180 12.43 13.31 -1.09
N MET A 181 11.11 13.46 -1.11
CA MET A 181 10.29 13.19 -2.30
C MET A 181 10.79 13.98 -3.53
N ILE A 182 11.25 15.21 -3.32
CA ILE A 182 11.85 16.06 -4.36
C ILE A 182 13.12 15.40 -4.94
N ALA A 183 14.00 14.86 -4.09
CA ALA A 183 15.23 14.22 -4.54
C ALA A 183 14.96 12.90 -5.29
N VAL A 184 14.00 12.11 -4.81
CA VAL A 184 13.53 10.90 -5.52
C VAL A 184 13.03 11.28 -6.90
N MET A 185 12.12 12.24 -6.98
CA MET A 185 11.49 12.62 -8.24
C MET A 185 12.45 13.29 -9.21
N ARG A 186 13.39 14.12 -8.76
CA ARG A 186 14.45 14.65 -9.62
C ARG A 186 15.33 13.56 -10.22
N SER A 187 15.57 12.47 -9.49
CA SER A 187 16.38 11.35 -9.98
C SER A 187 15.61 10.50 -11.00
N LEU A 188 14.30 10.35 -10.81
CA LEU A 188 13.46 9.51 -11.68
C LEU A 188 12.94 10.26 -12.91
N LEU A 189 12.71 11.58 -12.82
CA LEU A 189 12.04 12.34 -13.87
C LEU A 189 12.70 12.22 -15.25
N PRO A 190 14.04 12.28 -15.41
CA PRO A 190 14.67 12.08 -16.71
C PRO A 190 14.38 10.68 -17.28
N LEU A 191 14.48 9.64 -16.43
CA LEU A 191 14.20 8.26 -16.84
C LEU A 191 12.72 8.04 -17.20
N ILE A 192 11.82 8.81 -16.56
CA ILE A 192 10.39 8.80 -16.89
C ILE A 192 10.13 9.48 -18.24
N ILE A 193 10.76 10.63 -18.48
CA ILE A 193 10.64 11.36 -19.75
C ILE A 193 11.18 10.51 -20.91
N ASP A 194 12.27 9.79 -20.69
CA ASP A 194 12.88 8.90 -21.69
C ASP A 194 12.15 7.56 -21.84
N GLY A 195 11.11 7.29 -21.03
CA GLY A 195 10.35 6.04 -21.05
C GLY A 195 11.09 4.82 -20.48
N ILE A 196 12.28 5.02 -19.88
CA ILE A 196 13.05 3.95 -19.22
C ILE A 196 12.31 3.47 -17.97
N VAL A 197 11.69 4.40 -17.24
CA VAL A 197 10.90 4.15 -16.04
C VAL A 197 9.45 4.56 -16.28
N GLU A 198 8.53 3.65 -15.97
CA GLU A 198 7.11 3.96 -15.97
C GLU A 198 6.54 3.91 -14.55
N LEU A 199 5.44 4.61 -14.32
CA LEU A 199 4.71 4.63 -13.05
C LEU A 199 3.43 3.83 -13.20
N LYS A 200 3.18 2.89 -12.29
CA LYS A 200 1.93 2.13 -12.24
C LYS A 200 1.23 2.24 -10.89
N GLU A 201 -0.09 2.13 -10.93
CA GLU A 201 -0.87 1.91 -9.72
C GLU A 201 -0.63 0.50 -9.17
N ILE A 202 -0.61 0.38 -7.85
CA ILE A 202 -0.51 -0.89 -7.14
C ILE A 202 -1.55 -0.91 -6.01
N PRO A 203 -1.99 -2.08 -5.54
CA PRO A 203 -2.90 -2.15 -4.41
C PRO A 203 -2.21 -1.77 -3.09
N ASP A 204 -3.02 -1.39 -2.10
CA ASP A 204 -2.57 -1.28 -0.70
C ASP A 204 -2.13 -2.64 -0.15
N LEU A 205 -1.49 -2.61 1.02
CA LEU A 205 -1.28 -3.81 1.81
C LEU A 205 -2.60 -4.27 2.42
N ALA A 206 -2.87 -5.57 2.38
CA ALA A 206 -4.03 -6.16 3.02
C ALA A 206 -3.89 -6.06 4.55
N TYR A 207 -4.52 -5.05 5.16
CA TYR A 207 -4.55 -4.82 6.60
C TYR A 207 -5.77 -3.97 7.00
N PRO A 208 -6.41 -4.19 8.17
CA PRO A 208 -6.13 -5.22 9.18
C PRO A 208 -6.41 -6.64 8.69
N PRO A 209 -5.79 -7.68 9.26
CA PRO A 209 -6.16 -9.05 8.96
C PRO A 209 -7.61 -9.24 9.40
N THR A 210 -8.52 -9.31 8.43
CA THR A 210 -9.84 -9.87 8.67
C THR A 210 -9.62 -11.30 9.15
N GLN A 211 -10.13 -11.63 10.34
CA GLN A 211 -10.37 -13.04 10.62
C GLN A 211 -11.26 -13.51 9.48
N GLN A 212 -10.73 -14.40 8.63
CA GLN A 212 -11.59 -15.34 7.97
C GLN A 212 -12.30 -16.04 9.12
N THR A 213 -13.52 -15.59 9.41
CA THR A 213 -14.45 -16.48 10.05
C THR A 213 -14.41 -17.71 9.17
N VAL A 214 -14.04 -18.85 9.75
CA VAL A 214 -14.35 -20.15 9.18
C VAL A 214 -15.88 -20.31 9.31
N GLY A 215 -16.63 -19.31 8.84
CA GLY A 215 -18.05 -19.30 8.69
C GLY A 215 -18.29 -20.05 7.41
N ALA A 216 -19.02 -21.15 7.53
CA ALA A 216 -19.45 -22.01 6.44
C ALA A 216 -19.55 -21.23 5.13
N VAL A 217 -18.74 -21.63 4.14
CA VAL A 217 -18.86 -21.19 2.76
C VAL A 217 -20.33 -21.28 2.41
N GLN A 218 -21.03 -20.15 2.35
CA GLN A 218 -22.31 -20.11 1.68
C GLN A 218 -21.97 -20.37 0.21
N PRO A 219 -22.45 -21.48 -0.39
CA PRO A 219 -22.14 -21.79 -1.77
C PRO A 219 -22.77 -20.69 -2.64
N SER A 220 -21.95 -19.72 -3.01
CA SER A 220 -22.34 -18.61 -3.87
C SER A 220 -21.98 -18.99 -5.29
N ALA A 221 -23.03 -19.09 -6.10
CA ALA A 221 -23.08 -19.24 -7.55
C ALA A 221 -22.25 -20.40 -8.13
N ASN A 222 -22.97 -21.38 -8.66
CA ASN A 222 -22.47 -22.50 -9.46
C ASN A 222 -21.44 -22.00 -10.49
N LYS A 223 -20.16 -22.31 -10.27
CA LYS A 223 -19.03 -21.86 -11.11
C LYS A 223 -18.89 -22.65 -12.41
N GLY A 224 -19.87 -23.51 -12.70
CA GLY A 224 -19.90 -24.39 -13.87
C GLY A 224 -19.59 -25.84 -13.51
N LEU A 225 -19.75 -26.69 -14.52
CA LEU A 225 -19.59 -28.14 -14.43
C LEU A 225 -18.19 -28.56 -14.85
N VAL A 226 -17.51 -29.34 -14.01
CA VAL A 226 -16.18 -29.92 -14.27
C VAL A 226 -16.34 -31.44 -14.43
N ALA A 227 -15.83 -31.98 -15.53
CA ALA A 227 -15.75 -33.42 -15.73
C ALA A 227 -14.36 -33.92 -15.29
N CYS A 228 -14.32 -34.79 -14.28
CA CYS A 228 -13.11 -35.50 -13.85
C CYS A 228 -13.05 -36.83 -14.58
N ILE A 229 -12.07 -36.99 -15.47
CA ILE A 229 -11.85 -38.20 -16.27
C ILE A 229 -10.62 -38.90 -15.70
N ASP A 230 -10.84 -39.97 -14.94
CA ASP A 230 -9.78 -40.74 -14.27
C ASP A 230 -10.28 -42.19 -14.06
N ASP A 231 -9.40 -43.18 -14.16
CA ASP A 231 -9.71 -44.60 -13.98
C ASP A 231 -9.73 -45.01 -12.50
N SER A 232 -9.29 -44.14 -11.60
CA SER A 232 -9.36 -44.34 -10.16
C SER A 232 -10.60 -43.67 -9.53
N PRO A 233 -11.55 -44.46 -8.99
CA PRO A 233 -12.71 -43.89 -8.29
C PRO A 233 -12.32 -43.07 -7.05
N GLN A 234 -11.20 -43.39 -6.41
CA GLN A 234 -10.70 -42.65 -5.25
C GLN A 234 -10.28 -41.22 -5.61
N ILE A 235 -9.61 -41.04 -6.75
CA ILE A 235 -9.18 -39.72 -7.23
C ILE A 235 -10.40 -38.87 -7.60
N GLY A 236 -11.42 -39.48 -8.22
CA GLY A 236 -12.68 -38.80 -8.53
C GLY A 236 -13.43 -38.30 -7.28
N GLU A 237 -13.44 -39.07 -6.19
CA GLU A 237 -14.06 -38.64 -4.93
C GLU A 237 -13.28 -37.50 -4.25
N GLU A 238 -11.94 -37.61 -4.21
CA GLU A 238 -11.09 -36.55 -3.65
C GLU A 238 -11.25 -35.24 -4.42
N MET A 239 -11.24 -35.31 -5.75
CA MET A 239 -11.38 -34.13 -6.60
C MET A 239 -12.78 -33.51 -6.49
N SER A 240 -13.82 -34.33 -6.41
CA SER A 240 -15.18 -33.87 -6.15
C SER A 240 -15.27 -33.12 -4.81
N HIS A 241 -14.68 -33.66 -3.75
CA HIS A 241 -14.66 -33.03 -2.43
C HIS A 241 -13.89 -31.70 -2.39
N ILE A 242 -12.83 -31.54 -3.19
CA ILE A 242 -12.08 -30.28 -3.30
C ILE A 242 -12.88 -29.24 -4.10
N LEU A 243 -13.38 -29.62 -5.27
CA LEU A 243 -14.00 -28.69 -6.22
C LEU A 243 -15.40 -28.23 -5.80
N THR A 244 -16.18 -29.11 -5.16
CA THR A 244 -17.50 -28.74 -4.60
C THR A 244 -17.36 -27.69 -3.49
N LYS A 245 -16.33 -27.77 -2.64
CA LYS A 245 -16.01 -26.71 -1.65
C LYS A 245 -15.66 -25.37 -2.28
N LEU A 246 -15.16 -25.38 -3.51
CA LEU A 246 -14.82 -24.19 -4.27
C LEU A 246 -15.98 -23.65 -5.11
N GLY A 247 -17.13 -24.36 -5.13
CA GLY A 247 -18.37 -23.94 -5.78
C GLY A 247 -18.61 -24.49 -7.19
N TYR A 248 -17.92 -25.57 -7.59
CA TYR A 248 -18.12 -26.24 -8.88
C TYR A 248 -19.03 -27.48 -8.74
N GLU A 249 -19.81 -27.79 -9.78
CA GLU A 249 -20.44 -29.10 -9.95
C GLU A 249 -19.45 -30.06 -10.61
N VAL A 250 -19.38 -31.31 -10.15
CA VAL A 250 -18.40 -32.29 -10.64
C VAL A 250 -19.10 -33.54 -11.14
N ILE A 251 -18.74 -34.00 -12.34
CA ILE A 251 -19.12 -35.31 -12.89
C ILE A 251 -17.85 -36.14 -13.01
N ASN A 252 -17.85 -37.33 -12.41
CA ASN A 252 -16.78 -38.30 -12.57
C ASN A 252 -17.09 -39.22 -13.75
N ILE A 253 -16.16 -39.34 -14.69
CA ILE A 253 -16.23 -40.25 -15.84
C ILE A 253 -15.15 -41.30 -15.63
N ILE A 254 -15.58 -42.49 -15.21
CA ILE A 254 -14.71 -43.65 -15.02
C ILE A 254 -14.81 -44.49 -16.29
N ASP A 255 -13.66 -44.70 -16.95
CA ASP A 255 -13.52 -45.39 -18.24
C ASP A 255 -14.15 -44.62 -19.44
N PRO A 256 -13.43 -43.63 -20.02
CA PRO A 256 -13.93 -42.80 -21.12
C PRO A 256 -14.05 -43.52 -22.47
N LEU A 257 -13.76 -44.83 -22.54
CA LEU A 257 -13.74 -45.60 -23.79
C LEU A 257 -14.96 -46.54 -23.99
N GLN A 258 -15.96 -46.52 -23.11
CA GLN A 258 -17.24 -47.20 -23.35
C GLN A 258 -18.31 -46.28 -23.97
N GLY A 259 -17.91 -45.56 -25.01
CA GLY A 259 -18.82 -44.82 -25.92
C GLY A 259 -19.21 -45.64 -27.13
#